data_AF-A0A2T6LVP6-F1
#
_entry.id   AF-A0A2T6LVP6-F1
#
_cell.length_a   1.000
_cell.length_b   1.000
_cell.length_c   1.000
_cell.angle_alpha   90.00
_cell.angle_beta   90.00
_cell.angle_gamma   90.00
#
_symmetry.space_group_name_H-M   'P 1'
#
loop_
_entity.id
_entity.type
_entity.pdbx_description
1 polymer ?
#
loop_
_entity_poly.entity_id
_entity_poly.type
_entity_poly.pdbx_seq_one_letter_code
_entity_poly.pdbx_strand_id
1 'polypeptide(L)'
;MKARLLRLSNTLRESYWFVPTIMALAALLLALTTVMIDSHAGSTTWTTGLPGLDTARPDGARSLLSAIGGSMIGVAGTTFSVTIAAVVYASGQYGPRLLSNFMSDRGNQVTLGTFIATFVYSLVVLRTIHSAGEGGSAVAAFVPQLALLIALVLVLCSIAVLIYFIHHVPMQIHINSVIEQIGGRLVDDIEARFPARDEPPSATPASAMPMPAALLAERPVVGPDRPATIACQGMGYIQLIDESTVIAVAKEHDMVVRLHRQPGDFVHKHSVLMTAWPADACTEQAATALRHAVALGSRRSALQDLRFLIDELVEIAARALSPGVNDPFTASSCLDWLGAALATLARRRLPPCQRVDAEGSLRLIAQPVTFEGFVDRAFGALAQYASADMIAGKHYLDALGDVARNCDDPALIATLARQARAFRALAAKALDGACRDAVVARADSVLNALVHAGAQDSRAGDADRMEGII
;
A
#
# COMPACT_ATOMS: atom_id res chain seq x y z
N MET A 1 5.81 -3.86 -20.95
CA MET A 1 7.02 -3.93 -20.10
C MET A 1 6.93 -3.00 -18.87
N LYS A 2 6.44 -1.76 -19.03
CA LYS A 2 6.22 -0.79 -17.94
C LYS A 2 5.51 -1.37 -16.71
N ALA A 3 4.41 -2.10 -16.90
CA ALA A 3 3.67 -2.75 -15.81
C ALA A 3 4.54 -3.67 -14.92
N ARG A 4 5.41 -4.47 -15.54
CA ARG A 4 6.32 -5.38 -14.82
C ARG A 4 7.44 -4.63 -14.10
N LEU A 5 7.94 -3.54 -14.67
CA LEU A 5 8.96 -2.68 -14.04
C LEU A 5 8.40 -1.94 -12.83
N LEU A 6 7.19 -1.37 -12.95
CA LEU A 6 6.50 -0.73 -11.83
C LEU A 6 6.25 -1.73 -10.69
N ARG A 7 5.78 -2.93 -11.04
CA ARG A 7 5.63 -4.03 -10.07
C ARG A 7 6.97 -4.40 -9.42
N LEU A 8 8.04 -4.53 -10.20
CA LEU A 8 9.37 -4.88 -9.68
C LEU A 8 9.89 -3.80 -8.73
N SER A 9 9.76 -2.52 -9.10
CA SER A 9 10.09 -1.38 -8.23
C SER A 9 9.30 -1.44 -6.92
N ASN A 10 7.99 -1.73 -6.98
CA ASN A 10 7.18 -1.90 -5.77
C ASN A 10 7.65 -3.08 -4.92
N THR A 11 7.92 -4.23 -5.55
CA THR A 11 8.40 -5.45 -4.87
C THR A 11 9.75 -5.23 -4.19
N LEU A 12 10.65 -4.46 -4.82
CA LEU A 12 11.95 -4.10 -4.25
C LEU A 12 11.79 -3.14 -3.06
N ARG A 13 10.87 -2.17 -3.15
CA ARG A 13 10.57 -1.24 -2.05
C ARG A 13 9.91 -1.95 -0.85
N GLU A 14 9.07 -2.95 -1.11
CA GLU A 14 8.43 -3.78 -0.08
C GLU A 14 9.36 -4.88 0.47
N SER A 15 10.55 -5.05 -0.12
CA SER A 15 11.51 -6.07 0.30
C SER A 15 12.29 -5.63 1.53
N TYR A 16 12.23 -6.45 2.59
CA TYR A 16 12.98 -6.26 3.82
C TYR A 16 14.51 -6.14 3.63
N TRP A 17 15.06 -6.72 2.57
CA TRP A 17 16.52 -6.80 2.35
C TRP A 17 17.08 -5.72 1.43
N PHE A 18 16.23 -5.04 0.69
CA PHE A 18 16.67 -4.14 -0.38
C PHE A 18 17.44 -2.94 0.18
N VAL A 19 16.86 -2.23 1.15
CA VAL A 19 17.51 -1.08 1.82
C VAL A 19 18.78 -1.52 2.57
N PRO A 20 18.78 -2.57 3.42
CA PRO A 20 20.00 -3.08 4.04
C PRO A 20 21.12 -3.40 3.05
N THR A 21 20.79 -4.00 1.91
CA THR A 21 21.79 -4.37 0.89
C THR A 21 22.39 -3.14 0.24
N ILE A 22 21.59 -2.11 -0.07
CA ILE A 22 22.09 -0.83 -0.59
C ILE A 22 23.01 -0.16 0.44
N MET A 23 22.62 -0.14 1.73
CA MET A 23 23.43 0.45 2.80
C MET A 23 24.76 -0.30 2.98
N ALA A 24 24.75 -1.64 2.90
CA ALA A 24 25.95 -2.45 2.97
C ALA A 24 26.90 -2.20 1.78
N LEU A 25 26.36 -2.07 0.56
CA LEU A 25 27.13 -1.71 -0.64
C LEU A 25 27.70 -0.29 -0.53
N ALA A 26 26.91 0.66 -0.02
CA ALA A 26 27.37 2.03 0.22
C ALA A 26 28.50 2.06 1.26
N ALA A 27 28.39 1.27 2.33
CA ALA A 27 29.42 1.14 3.35
C ALA A 27 30.70 0.48 2.82
N LEU A 28 30.58 -0.51 1.93
CA LEU A 28 31.72 -1.10 1.23
C LEU A 28 32.45 -0.04 0.38
N LEU A 29 31.71 0.73 -0.43
CA LEU A 29 32.28 1.81 -1.23
C LEU A 29 32.90 2.90 -0.34
N LEU A 30 32.24 3.26 0.76
CA LEU A 30 32.76 4.21 1.73
C LEU A 30 34.08 3.72 2.34
N ALA A 31 34.17 2.45 2.74
CA ALA A 31 35.40 1.88 3.28
C ALA A 31 36.55 1.86 2.25
N LEU A 32 36.26 1.50 0.99
CA LEU A 32 37.27 1.50 -0.07
C LEU A 32 37.77 2.92 -0.38
N THR A 33 36.87 3.89 -0.43
CA THR A 33 37.21 5.30 -0.71
C THR A 33 37.99 5.93 0.44
N THR A 34 37.62 5.69 1.70
CA THR A 34 38.35 6.23 2.86
C THR A 34 39.74 5.65 2.97
N VAL A 35 39.90 4.34 2.74
CA VAL A 35 41.22 3.68 2.67
C VAL A 35 42.05 4.19 1.49
N MET A 36 41.43 4.40 0.32
CA MET A 36 42.13 4.98 -0.84
C MET A 36 42.63 6.40 -0.54
N ILE A 37 41.84 7.22 0.13
CA ILE A 37 42.24 8.56 0.55
C ILE A 37 43.40 8.48 1.56
N ASP A 38 43.28 7.64 2.60
CA ASP A 38 44.32 7.46 3.63
C ASP A 38 45.64 6.96 3.04
N SER A 39 45.60 6.12 1.99
CA SER A 39 46.80 5.62 1.30
C SER A 39 47.46 6.63 0.36
N HIS A 40 46.71 7.53 -0.28
CA HIS A 40 47.26 8.51 -1.23
C HIS A 40 47.65 9.85 -0.56
N ALA A 41 46.86 10.30 0.42
CA ALA A 41 47.07 11.60 1.07
C ALA A 41 48.24 11.57 2.07
N GLY A 42 48.70 10.39 2.48
CA GLY A 42 49.62 10.23 3.59
C GLY A 42 48.91 10.59 4.91
N SER A 43 48.94 9.68 5.87
CA SER A 43 48.30 9.84 7.19
C SER A 43 48.75 11.08 8.00
N THR A 44 49.70 11.87 7.47
CA THR A 44 50.44 12.92 8.16
C THR A 44 50.00 14.34 7.86
N THR A 45 49.26 14.61 6.76
CA THR A 45 48.91 16.00 6.41
C THR A 45 47.61 16.53 6.98
N TRP A 46 46.64 15.66 7.33
CA TRP A 46 45.29 16.09 7.78
C TRP A 46 45.07 15.94 9.29
N THR A 47 45.89 15.14 9.99
CA THR A 47 45.74 14.84 11.43
C THR A 47 46.63 15.68 12.34
N THR A 48 47.64 16.37 11.80
CA THR A 48 48.54 17.25 12.56
C THR A 48 47.87 18.50 13.14
N GLY A 49 46.59 18.76 12.85
CA GLY A 49 45.85 19.94 13.31
C GLY A 49 44.79 19.69 14.41
N LEU A 50 44.47 18.43 14.76
CA LEU A 50 43.40 18.11 15.71
C LEU A 50 43.99 17.50 17.00
N PRO A 51 44.07 18.26 18.11
CA PRO A 51 44.60 17.74 19.37
C PRO A 51 43.70 16.62 19.92
N GLY A 52 44.28 15.44 20.16
CA GLY A 52 43.59 14.25 20.68
C GLY A 52 43.49 13.05 19.71
N LEU A 53 43.84 13.24 18.44
CA LEU A 53 43.92 12.18 17.42
C LEU A 53 45.38 11.70 17.24
N ASP A 54 46.04 11.32 18.34
CA ASP A 54 47.36 10.68 18.25
C ASP A 54 47.31 9.47 17.32
N THR A 55 48.38 9.25 16.55
CA THR A 55 48.46 8.17 15.56
C THR A 55 48.08 6.82 16.19
N ALA A 56 46.89 6.31 15.86
CA ALA A 56 46.40 5.05 16.39
C ALA A 56 47.38 3.92 16.05
N ARG A 57 47.80 3.15 17.06
CA ARG A 57 48.68 1.98 16.85
C ARG A 57 47.92 0.89 16.08
N PRO A 58 48.56 0.14 15.16
CA PRO A 58 47.90 -0.90 14.37
C PRO A 58 47.09 -1.90 15.19
N ASP A 59 47.63 -2.36 16.32
CA ASP A 59 46.95 -3.33 17.18
C ASP A 59 45.71 -2.74 17.85
N GLY A 60 45.78 -1.48 18.33
CA GLY A 60 44.64 -0.79 18.92
C GLY A 60 43.52 -0.56 17.90
N ALA A 61 43.88 -0.18 16.68
CA ALA A 61 42.95 -0.02 15.56
C ALA A 61 42.27 -1.35 15.19
N ARG A 62 43.02 -2.45 15.12
CA ARG A 62 42.48 -3.79 14.87
C ARG A 62 41.53 -4.25 15.97
N SER A 63 41.91 -4.06 17.23
CA SER A 63 41.06 -4.41 18.37
C SER A 63 39.76 -3.61 18.37
N LEU A 64 39.83 -2.30 18.09
CA LEU A 64 38.65 -1.43 18.00
C LEU A 64 37.72 -1.87 16.87
N LEU A 65 38.23 -2.04 15.64
CA LEU A 65 37.40 -2.48 14.51
C LEU A 65 36.84 -3.89 14.69
N SER A 66 37.60 -4.80 15.31
CA SER A 66 37.12 -6.16 15.63
C SER A 66 36.01 -6.14 16.68
N ALA A 67 36.14 -5.32 17.72
CA ALA A 67 35.11 -5.14 18.73
C ALA A 67 33.84 -4.52 18.13
N ILE A 68 34.00 -3.52 17.26
CA ILE A 68 32.88 -2.92 16.52
C ILE A 68 32.22 -3.97 15.63
N GLY A 69 32.97 -4.67 14.79
CA GLY A 69 32.43 -5.70 13.90
C GLY A 69 31.67 -6.79 14.68
N GLY A 70 32.29 -7.35 15.73
CA GLY A 70 31.68 -8.38 16.57
C GLY A 70 30.41 -7.93 17.29
N SER A 71 30.39 -6.70 17.81
CA SER A 71 29.20 -6.15 18.46
C SER A 71 28.07 -5.88 17.45
N MET A 72 28.37 -5.32 16.28
CA MET A 72 27.35 -4.97 15.27
C MET A 72 26.66 -6.20 14.67
N ILE A 73 27.39 -7.30 14.43
CA ILE A 73 26.76 -8.54 13.96
C ILE A 73 25.84 -9.15 15.03
N GLY A 74 26.23 -9.05 16.31
CA GLY A 74 25.41 -9.48 17.44
C GLY A 74 24.12 -8.66 17.54
N VAL A 75 24.23 -7.33 17.53
CA VAL A 75 23.08 -6.41 17.58
C VAL A 75 22.16 -6.63 16.37
N ALA A 76 22.71 -6.79 15.16
CA ALA A 76 21.91 -7.10 13.96
C ALA A 76 21.10 -8.40 14.13
N GLY A 77 21.71 -9.45 14.69
CA GLY A 77 21.05 -10.72 15.00
C GLY A 77 19.93 -10.59 16.04
N THR A 78 20.16 -9.81 17.11
CA THR A 78 19.13 -9.51 18.11
C THR A 78 17.97 -8.71 17.52
N THR A 79 18.25 -7.64 16.77
CA THR A 79 17.25 -6.81 16.08
C THR A 79 16.40 -7.66 15.13
N PHE A 80 17.03 -8.54 14.34
CA PHE A 80 16.30 -9.45 13.46
C PHE A 80 15.38 -10.39 14.26
N SER A 81 15.88 -10.97 15.35
CA SER A 81 15.12 -11.90 16.19
C SER A 81 13.90 -11.23 16.83
N VAL A 82 14.08 -10.02 17.36
CA VAL A 82 12.98 -9.21 17.93
C VAL A 82 11.94 -8.84 16.87
N THR A 83 12.39 -8.46 15.66
CA THR A 83 11.49 -8.12 14.55
C THR A 83 10.63 -9.31 14.13
N ILE A 84 11.22 -10.51 14.01
CA ILE A 84 10.48 -11.73 13.68
C ILE A 84 9.53 -12.13 14.80
N ALA A 85 9.93 -12.00 16.07
CA ALA A 85 9.04 -12.25 17.20
C ALA A 85 7.82 -11.32 17.18
N ALA A 86 8.02 -10.03 16.91
CA ALA A 86 6.94 -9.04 16.77
C ALA A 86 5.98 -9.41 15.63
N VAL A 87 6.53 -9.81 14.49
CA VAL A 87 5.79 -10.28 13.32
C VAL A 87 4.92 -11.51 13.64
N VAL A 88 5.49 -12.51 14.33
CA VAL A 88 4.75 -13.73 14.73
C VAL A 88 3.63 -13.37 15.70
N TYR A 89 3.90 -12.48 16.66
CA TYR A 89 2.90 -11.99 17.60
C TYR A 89 1.75 -11.26 16.88
N ALA A 90 2.06 -10.31 15.99
CA ALA A 90 1.06 -9.55 15.25
C ALA A 90 0.23 -10.43 14.31
N SER A 91 0.86 -11.35 13.57
CA SER A 91 0.15 -12.33 12.74
C SER A 91 -0.78 -13.21 13.58
N GLY A 92 -0.31 -13.60 14.77
CA GLY A 92 -1.06 -14.41 15.72
C GLY A 92 -2.29 -13.68 16.27
N GLN A 93 -2.19 -12.38 16.56
CA GLN A 93 -3.29 -11.59 17.13
C GLN A 93 -4.25 -11.04 16.07
N TYR A 94 -3.74 -10.53 14.96
CA TYR A 94 -4.51 -9.64 14.07
C TYR A 94 -4.75 -10.21 12.67
N GLY A 95 -4.00 -11.24 12.27
CA GLY A 95 -4.22 -11.95 11.01
C GLY A 95 -2.96 -12.05 10.13
N PRO A 96 -2.84 -13.10 9.30
CA PRO A 96 -1.63 -13.37 8.53
C PRO A 96 -1.36 -12.36 7.41
N ARG A 97 -2.33 -11.54 7.01
CA ARG A 97 -2.14 -10.54 5.94
C ARG A 97 -1.23 -9.38 6.36
N LEU A 98 -1.21 -9.08 7.66
CA LEU A 98 -0.42 -8.01 8.26
C LEU A 98 1.09 -8.31 8.29
N LEU A 99 1.49 -9.57 8.11
CA LEU A 99 2.88 -9.99 8.00
C LEU A 99 3.67 -9.15 6.96
N SER A 100 3.03 -8.82 5.84
CA SER A 100 3.68 -8.08 4.76
C SER A 100 3.92 -6.59 5.10
N ASN A 101 3.09 -6.01 5.97
CA ASN A 101 3.20 -4.61 6.40
C ASN A 101 4.38 -4.42 7.36
N PHE A 102 4.60 -5.35 8.30
CA PHE A 102 5.74 -5.29 9.22
C PHE A 102 7.09 -5.46 8.53
N MET A 103 7.17 -6.35 7.53
CA MET A 103 8.41 -6.59 6.78
C MET A 103 8.76 -5.46 5.78
N SER A 104 7.79 -4.61 5.43
CA SER A 104 8.00 -3.45 4.57
C SER A 104 8.29 -2.16 5.35
N ASP A 105 8.36 -2.24 6.69
CA ASP A 105 8.65 -1.09 7.53
C ASP A 105 10.07 -0.53 7.31
N ARG A 106 10.14 0.78 7.03
CA ARG A 106 11.42 1.45 6.76
C ARG A 106 12.28 1.62 8.00
N GLY A 107 11.69 1.76 9.19
CA GLY A 107 12.44 1.86 10.43
C GLY A 107 13.26 0.60 10.69
N ASN A 108 12.63 -0.57 10.55
CA ASN A 108 13.29 -1.88 10.69
C ASN A 108 14.35 -2.10 9.62
N GLN A 109 14.06 -1.75 8.36
CA GLN A 109 15.02 -1.86 7.25
C GLN A 109 16.26 -0.98 7.44
N VAL A 110 16.09 0.28 7.83
CA VAL A 110 17.20 1.21 8.09
C VAL A 110 17.99 0.78 9.32
N THR A 111 17.31 0.29 10.36
CA THR A 111 17.95 -0.22 11.56
C THR A 111 18.88 -1.38 11.25
N LEU A 112 18.34 -2.44 10.62
CA LEU A 112 19.14 -3.60 10.24
C LEU A 112 20.25 -3.22 9.25
N GLY A 113 19.93 -2.34 8.29
CA GLY A 113 20.89 -1.83 7.32
C GLY A 113 22.05 -1.08 7.96
N THR A 114 21.81 -0.29 9.02
CA THR A 114 22.85 0.46 9.73
C THR A 114 23.83 -0.47 10.44
N PHE A 115 23.34 -1.52 11.11
CA PHE A 115 24.22 -2.49 11.79
C PHE A 115 25.02 -3.33 10.80
N ILE A 116 24.40 -3.81 9.73
CA ILE A 116 25.09 -4.55 8.67
C ILE A 116 26.12 -3.66 7.96
N ALA A 117 25.77 -2.40 7.65
CA ALA A 117 26.67 -1.43 7.03
C ALA A 117 27.91 -1.17 7.91
N THR A 118 27.71 -0.92 9.21
CA THR A 118 28.81 -0.67 10.15
C THR A 118 29.71 -1.90 10.32
N PHE A 119 29.12 -3.09 10.34
CA PHE A 119 29.84 -4.37 10.34
C PHE A 119 30.70 -4.54 9.09
N VAL A 120 30.11 -4.39 7.89
CA VAL A 120 30.82 -4.53 6.61
C VAL A 120 31.93 -3.49 6.50
N TYR A 121 31.65 -2.23 6.85
CA TYR A 121 32.64 -1.17 6.88
C TYR A 121 33.84 -1.56 7.76
N SER A 122 33.58 -2.01 8.99
CA SER A 122 34.62 -2.35 9.95
C SER A 122 35.48 -3.53 9.48
N LEU A 123 34.88 -4.55 8.88
CA LEU A 123 35.61 -5.69 8.32
C LEU A 123 36.50 -5.31 7.12
N VAL A 124 36.00 -4.45 6.24
CA VAL A 124 36.75 -4.01 5.06
C VAL A 124 37.95 -3.17 5.49
N VAL A 125 37.77 -2.23 6.42
CA VAL A 125 38.87 -1.41 6.96
C VAL A 125 39.86 -2.29 7.73
N LEU A 126 39.38 -3.22 8.56
CA LEU A 126 40.21 -4.13 9.34
C LEU A 126 41.18 -4.93 8.45
N ARG A 127 40.71 -5.40 7.29
CA ARG A 127 41.53 -6.14 6.31
C ARG A 127 42.70 -5.31 5.75
N THR A 128 42.62 -3.98 5.81
CA THR A 128 43.63 -3.08 5.21
C THR A 128 44.74 -2.70 6.17
N ILE A 129 44.58 -2.95 7.48
CA ILE A 129 45.58 -2.63 8.50
C ILE A 129 46.70 -3.66 8.49
N HIS A 130 47.93 -3.23 8.29
CA HIS A 130 49.13 -4.07 8.31
C HIS A 130 50.18 -3.47 9.26
N SER A 131 50.83 -4.31 10.06
CA SER A 131 51.92 -3.92 10.96
C SER A 131 53.27 -4.00 10.25
N ALA A 132 54.22 -3.17 10.66
CA ALA A 132 55.58 -3.18 10.11
C ALA A 132 56.21 -4.57 10.31
N GLY A 133 56.62 -5.23 9.21
CA GLY A 133 57.24 -6.55 9.23
C GLY A 133 56.29 -7.75 9.09
N GLU A 134 54.97 -7.54 8.95
CA GLU A 134 54.04 -8.62 8.59
C GLU A 134 54.24 -9.08 7.14
N GLY A 135 54.28 -10.40 6.92
CA GLY A 135 54.35 -11.00 5.57
C GLY A 135 55.73 -10.98 4.89
N GLY A 136 56.81 -10.69 5.62
CA GLY A 136 58.18 -10.74 5.07
C GLY A 136 58.52 -9.59 4.10
N SER A 137 57.67 -8.58 4.02
CA SER A 137 57.85 -7.41 3.16
C SER A 137 58.20 -6.17 4.01
N ALA A 138 59.15 -5.36 3.55
CA ALA A 138 59.60 -4.12 4.19
C ALA A 138 58.58 -2.97 4.08
N VAL A 139 57.30 -3.29 4.20
CA VAL A 139 56.20 -2.33 4.13
C VAL A 139 56.03 -1.69 5.51
N ALA A 140 56.02 -0.36 5.55
CA ALA A 140 55.78 0.40 6.77
C ALA A 140 54.38 0.10 7.34
N ALA A 141 54.23 0.21 8.67
CA ALA A 141 52.92 0.05 9.31
C ALA A 141 51.90 1.04 8.71
N PHE A 142 50.74 0.53 8.31
CA PHE A 142 49.67 1.33 7.71
C PHE A 142 48.40 1.24 8.56
N VAL A 143 47.93 2.40 9.01
CA VAL A 143 46.69 2.55 9.77
C VAL A 143 45.86 3.67 9.14
N PRO A 144 44.68 3.37 8.57
CA PRO A 144 43.83 4.37 7.92
C PRO A 144 43.04 5.17 8.97
N GLN A 145 43.53 6.37 9.31
CA GLN A 145 43.00 7.17 10.40
C GLN A 145 41.64 7.77 10.10
N LEU A 146 41.42 8.27 8.87
CA LEU A 146 40.12 8.75 8.44
C LEU A 146 39.10 7.61 8.49
N ALA A 147 39.52 6.42 8.04
CA ALA A 147 38.64 5.26 8.07
C ALA A 147 38.23 4.87 9.50
N LEU A 148 39.14 4.96 10.48
CA LEU A 148 38.84 4.72 11.90
C LEU A 148 37.90 5.78 12.49
N LEU A 149 38.09 7.06 12.16
CA LEU A 149 37.20 8.13 12.61
C LEU A 149 35.77 7.88 12.11
N ILE A 150 35.62 7.51 10.84
CA ILE A 150 34.32 7.18 10.26
C ILE A 150 33.73 5.93 10.91
N ALA A 151 34.53 4.91 11.23
CA ALA A 151 34.05 3.74 11.98
C ALA A 151 33.45 4.16 13.33
N LEU A 152 34.11 5.07 14.06
CA LEU A 152 33.62 5.57 15.34
C LEU A 152 32.31 6.35 15.20
N VAL A 153 32.20 7.20 14.17
CA VAL A 153 30.94 7.91 13.86
C VAL A 153 29.82 6.93 13.53
N LEU A 154 30.08 5.90 12.71
CA LEU A 154 29.08 4.87 12.37
C LEU A 154 28.61 4.10 13.60
N VAL A 155 29.47 3.84 14.58
CA VAL A 155 29.09 3.22 15.86
C VAL A 155 28.19 4.14 16.67
N LEU A 156 28.51 5.42 16.78
CA LEU A 156 27.66 6.38 17.49
C LEU A 156 26.28 6.49 16.83
N CYS A 157 26.23 6.53 15.49
CA CYS A 157 24.98 6.46 14.74
C CYS A 157 24.23 5.14 15.00
N SER A 158 24.93 4.01 15.06
CA SER A 158 24.34 2.70 15.37
C SER A 158 23.72 2.67 16.76
N ILE A 159 24.34 3.29 17.77
CA ILE A 159 23.77 3.41 19.12
C ILE A 159 22.47 4.23 19.09
N ALA A 160 22.46 5.37 18.40
CA ALA A 160 21.25 6.19 18.27
C ALA A 160 20.11 5.42 17.56
N VAL A 161 20.44 4.69 16.49
CA VAL A 161 19.50 3.83 15.76
C VAL A 161 19.00 2.66 16.62
N LEU A 162 19.84 2.09 17.49
CA LEU A 162 19.43 1.06 18.44
C LEU A 162 18.41 1.60 19.45
N ILE A 163 18.63 2.80 20.00
CA ILE A 163 17.69 3.45 20.91
C ILE A 163 16.35 3.71 20.20
N TYR A 164 16.41 4.20 18.95
CA TYR A 164 15.24 4.35 18.10
C TYR A 164 14.50 3.02 17.91
N PHE A 165 15.21 1.94 17.58
CA PHE A 165 14.62 0.62 17.35
C PHE A 165 13.89 0.08 18.59
N ILE A 166 14.47 0.26 19.78
CA ILE A 166 13.86 -0.17 21.05
C ILE A 166 12.52 0.53 21.29
N HIS A 167 12.36 1.77 20.84
CA HIS A 167 11.08 2.49 20.92
C HIS A 167 10.13 2.17 19.76
N HIS A 168 10.67 1.99 18.56
CA HIS A 168 9.92 1.81 17.32
C HIS A 168 9.16 0.48 17.28
N VAL A 169 9.82 -0.65 17.58
CA VAL A 169 9.17 -1.97 17.46
C VAL A 169 7.94 -2.12 18.36
N PRO A 170 8.00 -1.78 19.68
CA PRO A 170 6.81 -1.90 20.53
C PRO A 170 5.65 -1.00 20.08
N MET A 171 5.95 0.22 19.60
CA MET A 171 4.92 1.15 19.13
C MET A 171 4.20 0.66 17.86
N GLN A 172 4.90 -0.09 17.00
CA GLN A 172 4.31 -0.68 15.81
C GLN A 172 3.46 -1.92 16.08
N ILE A 173 3.64 -2.56 17.25
CA ILE A 173 2.83 -3.72 17.63
C ILE A 173 1.45 -3.30 18.15
N HIS A 174 1.31 -2.07 18.68
CA HIS A 174 0.01 -1.59 19.13
C HIS A 174 -1.00 -1.57 17.98
N ILE A 175 -2.15 -2.19 18.20
CA ILE A 175 -3.18 -2.37 17.18
C ILE A 175 -3.66 -1.05 16.58
N ASN A 176 -3.74 0.01 17.38
CA ASN A 176 -4.14 1.33 16.90
C ASN A 176 -3.16 1.88 15.85
N SER A 177 -1.86 1.66 16.01
CA SER A 177 -0.84 2.07 15.03
C SER A 177 -0.99 1.30 13.72
N VAL A 178 -1.30 0.00 13.79
CA VAL A 178 -1.52 -0.84 12.60
C VAL A 178 -2.78 -0.40 11.86
N ILE A 179 -3.88 -0.17 12.59
CA ILE A 179 -5.13 0.33 12.02
C ILE A 179 -4.91 1.70 11.39
N GLU A 180 -4.21 2.62 12.08
CA GLU A 180 -3.87 3.95 11.56
C GLU A 180 -3.02 3.87 10.29
N GLN A 181 -2.00 3.01 10.26
CA GLN A 181 -1.15 2.85 9.07
C GLN A 181 -1.96 2.35 7.86
N ILE A 182 -2.86 1.39 8.05
CA ILE A 182 -3.67 0.82 6.95
C ILE A 182 -4.75 1.81 6.53
N GLY A 183 -5.47 2.41 7.49
CA GLY A 183 -6.53 3.37 7.26
C GLY A 183 -6.01 4.66 6.63
N GLY A 184 -4.90 5.21 7.14
CA GLY A 184 -4.23 6.38 6.59
C GLY A 184 -3.78 6.15 5.15
N ARG A 185 -3.13 5.01 4.88
CA ARG A 185 -2.76 4.62 3.52
C ARG A 185 -3.97 4.50 2.60
N LEU A 186 -5.10 3.98 3.08
CA LEU A 186 -6.32 3.86 2.30
C LEU A 186 -6.88 5.25 1.93
N VAL A 187 -6.92 6.18 2.89
CA VAL A 187 -7.31 7.57 2.65
C VAL A 187 -6.38 8.22 1.63
N ASP A 188 -5.06 8.19 1.87
CA ASP A 188 -4.05 8.76 0.97
C ASP A 188 -4.15 8.19 -0.45
N ASP A 189 -4.33 6.87 -0.58
CA ASP A 189 -4.47 6.22 -1.88
C ASP A 189 -5.79 6.61 -2.58
N ILE A 190 -6.87 6.87 -1.86
CA ILE A 190 -8.12 7.40 -2.43
C ILE A 190 -7.88 8.81 -2.97
N GLU A 191 -7.23 9.68 -2.20
CA GLU A 191 -6.96 11.06 -2.59
C GLU A 191 -6.01 11.16 -3.79
N ALA A 192 -4.97 10.31 -3.82
CA ALA A 192 -4.01 10.28 -4.91
C ALA A 192 -4.58 9.69 -6.21
N ARG A 193 -5.55 8.76 -6.13
CA ARG A 193 -6.11 8.07 -7.30
C ARG A 193 -7.31 8.78 -7.91
N PHE A 194 -8.11 9.47 -7.09
CA PHE A 194 -9.37 10.05 -7.55
C PHE A 194 -9.39 11.57 -7.33
N PRO A 195 -9.63 12.36 -8.39
CA PRO A 195 -9.69 13.82 -8.27
C PRO A 195 -10.87 14.25 -7.40
N ALA A 196 -10.76 15.43 -6.80
CA ALA A 196 -11.82 15.99 -5.98
C ALA A 196 -13.07 16.28 -6.83
N ARG A 197 -14.27 16.18 -6.24
CA ARG A 197 -15.53 16.50 -6.92
C ARG A 197 -15.62 17.95 -7.40
N ASP A 198 -14.89 18.87 -6.78
CA ASP A 198 -14.95 20.30 -7.11
C ASP A 198 -13.91 20.71 -8.18
N GLU A 199 -12.96 19.83 -8.49
CA GLU A 199 -11.97 20.10 -9.54
C GLU A 199 -12.62 20.09 -10.93
N PRO A 200 -12.22 21.01 -11.84
CA PRO A 200 -12.72 20.99 -13.21
C PRO A 200 -12.35 19.64 -13.85
N PRO A 201 -13.29 18.99 -14.58
CA PRO A 201 -13.01 17.70 -15.19
C PRO A 201 -11.84 17.83 -16.17
N SER A 202 -10.72 17.17 -15.89
CA SER A 202 -9.50 17.24 -16.71
C SER A 202 -9.62 16.54 -18.09
N ALA A 203 -10.79 16.03 -18.46
CA ALA A 203 -11.10 15.54 -19.80
C ALA A 203 -12.61 15.48 -20.00
N THR A 204 -13.04 15.63 -21.26
CA THR A 204 -14.43 15.56 -21.72
C THR A 204 -15.16 14.37 -21.08
N PRO A 205 -16.35 14.57 -20.49
CA PRO A 205 -17.08 13.46 -19.87
C PRO A 205 -17.41 12.41 -20.95
N ALA A 206 -16.81 11.22 -20.83
CA ALA A 206 -17.18 10.04 -21.60
C ALA A 206 -18.60 9.52 -21.28
N SER A 207 -19.33 10.20 -20.38
CA SER A 207 -20.72 9.95 -20.04
C SER A 207 -21.65 10.43 -21.16
N ALA A 208 -21.63 9.75 -22.31
CA ALA A 208 -22.71 9.70 -23.32
C ALA A 208 -22.26 9.06 -24.66
N MET A 209 -21.06 8.47 -24.77
CA MET A 209 -20.69 7.84 -26.04
C MET A 209 -21.51 6.55 -26.24
N PRO A 210 -22.23 6.40 -27.37
CA PRO A 210 -22.99 5.20 -27.66
C PRO A 210 -22.06 3.99 -27.57
N MET A 211 -22.40 3.03 -26.71
CA MET A 211 -21.71 1.74 -26.69
C MET A 211 -21.84 1.12 -28.08
N PRO A 212 -20.73 0.70 -28.72
CA PRO A 212 -20.80 0.01 -30.01
C PRO A 212 -21.81 -1.13 -29.94
N ALA A 213 -22.69 -1.27 -30.94
CA ALA A 213 -23.77 -2.26 -30.93
C ALA A 213 -23.26 -3.70 -30.70
N ALA A 214 -22.03 -3.99 -31.16
CA ALA A 214 -21.33 -5.25 -30.93
C ALA A 214 -21.03 -5.58 -29.46
N LEU A 215 -20.95 -4.56 -28.59
CA LEU A 215 -20.74 -4.69 -27.14
C LEU A 215 -22.06 -4.84 -26.35
N LEU A 216 -23.19 -4.48 -26.96
CA LEU A 216 -24.54 -4.61 -26.39
C LEU A 216 -25.24 -5.91 -26.82
N ALA A 217 -24.69 -6.62 -27.81
CA ALA A 217 -25.31 -7.83 -28.34
C ALA A 217 -25.24 -9.00 -27.35
N GLU A 218 -26.40 -9.49 -26.90
CA GLU A 218 -26.54 -10.70 -26.07
C GLU A 218 -26.29 -12.00 -26.85
N ARG A 219 -26.09 -11.90 -28.18
CA ARG A 219 -25.82 -13.02 -29.08
C ARG A 219 -24.39 -12.93 -29.63
N PRO A 220 -23.73 -14.06 -29.94
CA PRO A 220 -22.42 -14.05 -30.57
C PRO A 220 -22.47 -13.23 -31.86
N VAL A 221 -21.72 -12.14 -31.91
CA VAL A 221 -21.61 -11.32 -33.10
C VAL A 221 -20.81 -12.11 -34.14
N VAL A 222 -21.47 -12.52 -35.23
CA VAL A 222 -20.84 -13.20 -36.36
C VAL A 222 -20.58 -12.14 -37.43
N GLY A 223 -19.34 -12.03 -37.91
CA GLY A 223 -18.94 -11.01 -38.90
C GLY A 223 -17.68 -10.23 -38.50
N PRO A 224 -17.39 -9.08 -39.15
CA PRO A 224 -16.22 -8.25 -38.87
C PRO A 224 -16.19 -7.69 -37.43
N ASP A 225 -17.35 -7.63 -36.77
CA ASP A 225 -17.51 -7.16 -35.39
C ASP A 225 -17.31 -8.26 -34.32
N ARG A 226 -16.76 -9.43 -34.70
CA ARG A 226 -16.51 -10.52 -33.75
C ARG A 226 -15.48 -10.09 -32.69
N PRO A 227 -15.60 -10.55 -31.42
CA PRO A 227 -14.59 -10.29 -30.39
C PRO A 227 -13.35 -11.16 -30.52
N ALA A 228 -12.18 -10.62 -30.20
CA ALA A 228 -10.98 -11.38 -29.88
C ALA A 228 -10.81 -11.49 -28.35
N THR A 229 -10.58 -12.71 -27.86
CA THR A 229 -10.40 -12.97 -26.43
C THR A 229 -8.91 -13.00 -26.07
N ILE A 230 -8.50 -12.15 -25.14
CA ILE A 230 -7.14 -12.13 -24.61
C ILE A 230 -7.12 -12.92 -23.30
N ALA A 231 -6.66 -14.18 -23.41
CA ALA A 231 -6.54 -15.09 -22.28
C ALA A 231 -5.21 -14.91 -21.52
N CYS A 232 -5.27 -15.15 -20.21
CA CYS A 232 -4.12 -15.19 -19.33
C CYS A 232 -3.22 -16.39 -19.67
N GLN A 233 -1.91 -16.17 -19.72
CA GLN A 233 -0.90 -17.23 -19.93
C GLN A 233 -0.25 -17.70 -18.62
N GLY A 234 -0.53 -17.04 -17.49
CA GLY A 234 0.02 -17.37 -16.18
C GLY A 234 -1.05 -17.58 -15.11
N MET A 235 -0.63 -17.59 -13.85
CA MET A 235 -1.52 -17.70 -12.70
C MET A 235 -1.08 -16.78 -11.56
N GLY A 236 -2.03 -16.30 -10.77
CA GLY A 236 -1.78 -15.41 -9.63
C GLY A 236 -2.81 -14.29 -9.54
N TYR A 237 -2.55 -13.35 -8.63
CA TYR A 237 -3.35 -12.15 -8.45
C TYR A 237 -2.88 -11.06 -9.41
N ILE A 238 -3.82 -10.36 -10.03
CA ILE A 238 -3.51 -9.15 -10.80
C ILE A 238 -3.07 -8.07 -9.80
N GLN A 239 -1.83 -7.62 -9.88
CA GLN A 239 -1.30 -6.57 -8.99
C GLN A 239 -1.33 -5.20 -9.65
N LEU A 240 -1.23 -5.15 -10.98
CA LEU A 240 -1.23 -3.90 -11.73
C LEU A 240 -1.78 -4.12 -13.15
N ILE A 241 -2.60 -3.18 -13.60
CA ILE A 241 -3.04 -3.02 -14.99
C ILE A 241 -2.58 -1.63 -15.44
N ASP A 242 -1.77 -1.59 -16.49
CA ASP A 242 -1.33 -0.34 -17.10
C ASP A 242 -2.35 0.12 -18.15
N GLU A 243 -3.38 0.84 -17.70
CA GLU A 243 -4.44 1.38 -18.57
C GLU A 243 -3.87 2.27 -19.70
N SER A 244 -2.77 3.00 -19.45
CA SER A 244 -2.14 3.85 -20.47
C SER A 244 -1.60 3.03 -21.64
N THR A 245 -0.98 1.88 -21.34
CA THR A 245 -0.53 0.94 -22.38
C THR A 245 -1.71 0.31 -23.10
N VAL A 246 -2.79 -0.03 -22.39
CA VAL A 246 -4.00 -0.61 -23.02
C VAL A 246 -4.64 0.38 -23.99
N ILE A 247 -4.80 1.64 -23.60
CA ILE A 247 -5.37 2.70 -24.45
C ILE A 247 -4.46 2.97 -25.66
N ALA A 248 -3.13 3.00 -25.48
CA ALA A 248 -2.19 3.21 -26.57
C ALA A 248 -2.26 2.09 -27.62
N VAL A 249 -2.27 0.82 -27.19
CA VAL A 249 -2.41 -0.33 -28.09
C VAL A 249 -3.79 -0.32 -28.76
N ALA A 250 -4.84 0.05 -28.02
CA ALA A 250 -6.18 0.15 -28.56
C ALA A 250 -6.29 1.23 -29.65
N LYS A 251 -5.59 2.35 -29.47
CA LYS A 251 -5.53 3.42 -30.48
C LYS A 251 -4.71 3.03 -31.70
N GLU A 252 -3.53 2.43 -31.51
CA GLU A 252 -2.62 2.03 -32.60
C GLU A 252 -3.28 1.07 -33.60
N HIS A 253 -4.12 0.17 -33.09
CA HIS A 253 -4.79 -0.84 -33.89
C HIS A 253 -6.27 -0.53 -34.17
N ASP A 254 -6.73 0.67 -33.81
CA ASP A 254 -8.12 1.10 -33.92
C ASP A 254 -9.16 0.11 -33.37
N MET A 255 -9.00 -0.25 -32.09
CA MET A 255 -9.87 -1.19 -31.39
C MET A 255 -10.44 -0.62 -30.09
N VAL A 256 -11.47 -1.30 -29.58
CA VAL A 256 -12.03 -1.10 -28.23
C VAL A 256 -11.72 -2.33 -27.39
N VAL A 257 -11.17 -2.13 -26.20
CA VAL A 257 -10.80 -3.20 -25.26
C VAL A 257 -11.69 -3.16 -24.03
N ARG A 258 -12.31 -4.27 -23.65
CA ARG A 258 -13.03 -4.43 -22.38
C ARG A 258 -12.20 -5.23 -21.39
N LEU A 259 -11.99 -4.68 -20.19
CA LEU A 259 -11.38 -5.40 -19.07
C LEU A 259 -12.45 -6.24 -18.36
N HIS A 260 -12.17 -7.54 -18.21
CA HIS A 260 -13.03 -8.46 -17.45
C HIS A 260 -12.53 -8.71 -16.04
N ARG A 261 -11.34 -8.22 -15.71
CA ARG A 261 -10.67 -8.42 -14.43
C ARG A 261 -10.09 -7.10 -13.95
N GLN A 262 -9.96 -6.95 -12.63
CA GLN A 262 -9.42 -5.77 -11.98
C GLN A 262 -8.26 -6.13 -11.03
N PRO A 263 -7.39 -5.18 -10.65
CA PRO A 263 -6.33 -5.42 -9.68
C PRO A 263 -6.88 -5.99 -8.37
N GLY A 264 -6.34 -7.11 -7.91
CA GLY A 264 -6.82 -7.88 -6.76
C GLY A 264 -7.46 -9.22 -7.14
N ASP A 265 -7.92 -9.39 -8.38
CA ASP A 265 -8.57 -10.61 -8.83
C ASP A 265 -7.56 -11.73 -9.06
N PHE A 266 -7.90 -12.96 -8.68
CA PHE A 266 -7.10 -14.14 -8.99
C PHE A 266 -7.44 -14.65 -10.40
N VAL A 267 -6.40 -14.94 -11.18
CA VAL A 267 -6.51 -15.51 -12.53
C VAL A 267 -5.64 -16.76 -12.64
N HIS A 268 -6.07 -17.69 -13.49
CA HIS A 268 -5.33 -18.89 -13.85
C HIS A 268 -5.12 -18.93 -15.37
N LYS A 269 -4.34 -19.91 -15.84
CA LYS A 269 -4.11 -20.10 -17.26
C LYS A 269 -5.45 -20.23 -17.98
N HIS A 270 -5.63 -19.54 -19.11
CA HIS A 270 -6.87 -19.46 -19.89
C HIS A 270 -8.01 -18.60 -19.29
N SER A 271 -7.84 -18.01 -18.09
CA SER A 271 -8.77 -16.98 -17.61
C SER A 271 -8.82 -15.81 -18.60
N VAL A 272 -10.02 -15.38 -18.98
CA VAL A 272 -10.21 -14.20 -19.83
C VAL A 272 -9.82 -12.95 -19.06
N LEU A 273 -8.81 -12.22 -19.56
CA LEU A 273 -8.38 -10.94 -19.00
C LEU A 273 -9.14 -9.79 -19.64
N MET A 274 -9.19 -9.83 -20.98
CA MET A 274 -9.74 -8.76 -21.80
C MET A 274 -10.43 -9.33 -23.03
N THR A 275 -11.33 -8.57 -23.60
CA THR A 275 -11.88 -8.82 -24.94
C THR A 275 -11.68 -7.57 -25.79
N ALA A 276 -11.29 -7.74 -27.04
CA ALA A 276 -11.04 -6.64 -27.98
C ALA A 276 -11.96 -6.73 -29.21
N TRP A 277 -12.36 -5.58 -29.74
CA TRP A 277 -13.19 -5.44 -30.94
C TRP A 277 -12.62 -4.38 -31.89
N PRO A 278 -12.66 -4.61 -33.21
CA PRO A 278 -12.98 -5.88 -33.88
C PRO A 278 -11.85 -6.91 -33.71
N ALA A 279 -12.14 -8.21 -33.83
CA ALA A 279 -11.11 -9.24 -33.66
C ALA A 279 -9.99 -9.14 -34.69
N ASP A 280 -10.29 -8.68 -35.90
CA ASP A 280 -9.32 -8.59 -36.99
C ASP A 280 -8.27 -7.50 -36.74
N ALA A 281 -8.60 -6.49 -35.90
CA ALA A 281 -7.64 -5.52 -35.39
C ALA A 281 -6.70 -6.10 -34.31
N CYS A 282 -7.13 -7.18 -33.63
CA CYS A 282 -6.38 -7.83 -32.57
C CYS A 282 -5.38 -8.86 -33.11
N THR A 283 -4.29 -8.36 -33.70
CA THR A 283 -3.13 -9.18 -34.08
C THR A 283 -2.49 -9.87 -32.87
N GLU A 284 -1.71 -10.93 -33.08
CA GLU A 284 -0.97 -11.58 -31.98
C GLU A 284 0.03 -10.65 -31.28
N GLN A 285 0.57 -9.66 -32.01
CA GLN A 285 1.41 -8.62 -31.44
C GLN A 285 0.62 -7.74 -30.46
N ALA A 286 -0.57 -7.27 -30.87
CA ALA A 286 -1.48 -6.50 -30.01
C ALA A 286 -1.90 -7.31 -28.78
N ALA A 287 -2.33 -8.56 -28.98
CA ALA A 287 -2.71 -9.45 -27.88
C ALA A 287 -1.57 -9.67 -26.88
N THR A 288 -0.33 -9.78 -27.36
CA THR A 288 0.86 -9.91 -26.53
C THR A 288 1.18 -8.61 -25.78
N ALA A 289 1.06 -7.45 -26.42
CA ALA A 289 1.21 -6.15 -25.76
C ALA A 289 0.17 -5.94 -24.65
N LEU A 290 -1.10 -6.28 -24.90
CA LEU A 290 -2.19 -6.24 -23.92
C LEU A 290 -1.92 -7.19 -22.73
N ARG A 291 -1.45 -8.42 -22.98
CA ARG A 291 -1.01 -9.34 -21.92
C ARG A 291 0.13 -8.74 -21.09
N HIS A 292 1.06 -8.01 -21.72
CA HIS A 292 2.17 -7.34 -21.03
C HIS A 292 1.79 -6.07 -20.26
N ALA A 293 0.59 -5.53 -20.47
CA ALA A 293 0.02 -4.46 -19.65
C ALA A 293 -0.49 -4.96 -18.29
N VAL A 294 -0.67 -6.27 -18.13
CA VAL A 294 -1.11 -6.92 -16.88
C VAL A 294 0.09 -7.52 -16.16
N ALA A 295 0.25 -7.16 -14.88
CA ALA A 295 1.27 -7.74 -14.00
C ALA A 295 0.63 -8.65 -12.95
N LEU A 296 1.03 -9.92 -12.93
CA LEU A 296 0.56 -10.93 -11.99
C LEU A 296 1.56 -11.11 -10.83
N GLY A 297 1.09 -11.37 -9.62
CA GLY A 297 1.89 -11.76 -8.47
C GLY A 297 1.30 -12.90 -7.67
N SER A 298 2.09 -13.53 -6.79
CA SER A 298 1.65 -14.66 -5.96
C SER A 298 0.73 -14.27 -4.80
N ARG A 299 0.66 -12.98 -4.48
CA ARG A 299 -0.15 -12.40 -3.40
C ARG A 299 -0.89 -11.16 -3.90
N ARG A 300 -2.02 -10.82 -3.28
CA ARG A 300 -2.64 -9.50 -3.46
C ARG A 300 -1.71 -8.41 -2.93
N SER A 301 -1.90 -7.18 -3.42
CA SER A 301 -1.10 -6.02 -3.06
C SER A 301 -1.99 -4.78 -3.11
N ALA A 302 -1.75 -3.83 -2.21
CA ALA A 302 -2.44 -2.54 -2.20
C ALA A 302 -2.09 -1.64 -3.40
N LEU A 303 -1.06 -1.97 -4.19
CA LEU A 303 -0.50 -1.12 -5.26
C LEU A 303 -1.55 -0.48 -6.17
N GLN A 304 -2.55 -1.23 -6.63
CA GLN A 304 -3.70 -0.71 -7.38
C GLN A 304 -5.04 -1.23 -6.85
N ASP A 305 -5.06 -1.87 -5.68
CA ASP A 305 -6.25 -2.52 -5.12
C ASP A 305 -6.61 -1.93 -3.76
N LEU A 306 -7.43 -0.86 -3.75
CA LEU A 306 -7.94 -0.24 -2.51
C LEU A 306 -8.73 -1.24 -1.65
N ARG A 307 -9.36 -2.22 -2.32
CA ARG A 307 -10.18 -3.25 -1.68
C ARG A 307 -9.34 -4.14 -0.77
N PHE A 308 -8.03 -4.27 -1.06
CA PHE A 308 -7.13 -5.03 -0.21
C PHE A 308 -6.95 -4.38 1.17
N LEU A 309 -6.78 -3.05 1.24
CA LEU A 309 -6.65 -2.32 2.51
C LEU A 309 -7.95 -2.37 3.32
N ILE A 310 -9.10 -2.29 2.64
CA ILE A 310 -10.41 -2.48 3.27
C ILE A 310 -10.52 -3.89 3.86
N ASP A 311 -10.13 -4.92 3.10
CA ASP A 311 -10.16 -6.30 3.58
C ASP A 311 -9.27 -6.50 4.81
N GLU A 312 -8.13 -5.82 4.90
CA GLU A 312 -7.26 -5.89 6.09
C GLU A 312 -7.93 -5.28 7.32
N LEU A 313 -8.57 -4.11 7.20
CA LEU A 313 -9.33 -3.49 8.31
C LEU A 313 -10.55 -4.34 8.71
N VAL A 314 -11.25 -4.91 7.72
CA VAL A 314 -12.38 -5.82 7.94
C VAL A 314 -11.93 -7.10 8.65
N GLU A 315 -10.79 -7.67 8.27
CA GLU A 315 -10.23 -8.86 8.93
C GLU A 315 -9.90 -8.57 10.40
N ILE A 316 -9.28 -7.44 10.70
CA ILE A 316 -8.98 -7.02 12.08
C ILE A 316 -10.29 -6.86 12.89
N ALA A 317 -11.27 -6.13 12.34
CA ALA A 317 -12.53 -5.87 13.03
C ALA A 317 -13.37 -7.14 13.24
N ALA A 318 -13.50 -7.98 12.20
CA ALA A 318 -14.23 -9.24 12.30
C ALA A 318 -13.58 -10.20 13.31
N ARG A 319 -12.24 -10.20 13.39
CA ARG A 319 -11.52 -10.99 14.38
C ARG A 319 -11.69 -10.44 15.80
N ALA A 320 -11.64 -9.13 15.98
CA ALA A 320 -11.88 -8.47 17.25
C ALA A 320 -13.30 -8.76 17.78
N LEU A 321 -14.30 -8.76 16.89
CA LEU A 321 -15.70 -9.11 17.22
C LEU A 321 -15.98 -10.62 17.28
N SER A 322 -14.98 -11.47 17.04
CA SER A 322 -15.19 -12.91 17.13
C SER A 322 -15.43 -13.33 18.58
N PRO A 323 -16.20 -14.41 18.83
CA PRO A 323 -16.49 -14.88 20.20
C PRO A 323 -15.24 -15.19 21.05
N GLY A 324 -14.11 -15.47 20.41
CA GLY A 324 -12.85 -15.78 21.08
C GLY A 324 -12.04 -14.57 21.53
N VAL A 325 -12.28 -13.38 20.96
CA VAL A 325 -11.56 -12.13 21.31
C VAL A 325 -12.50 -11.16 22.03
N ASN A 326 -13.68 -10.91 21.46
CA ASN A 326 -14.72 -10.04 22.02
C ASN A 326 -14.22 -8.64 22.43
N ASP A 327 -13.51 -7.97 21.52
CA ASP A 327 -12.99 -6.61 21.68
C ASP A 327 -13.69 -5.62 20.73
N PRO A 328 -14.83 -5.03 21.15
CA PRO A 328 -15.58 -4.10 20.32
C PRO A 328 -14.88 -2.74 20.13
N PHE A 329 -13.92 -2.37 20.97
CA PHE A 329 -13.22 -1.09 20.84
C PHE A 329 -12.22 -1.12 19.69
N THR A 330 -11.47 -2.21 19.53
CA THR A 330 -10.61 -2.41 18.35
C THR A 330 -11.44 -2.39 17.06
N ALA A 331 -12.61 -3.03 17.06
CA ALA A 331 -13.51 -3.01 15.92
C ALA A 331 -14.06 -1.60 15.62
N SER A 332 -14.35 -0.82 16.67
CA SER A 332 -14.78 0.57 16.55
C SER A 332 -13.71 1.44 15.89
N SER A 333 -12.43 1.29 16.30
CA SER A 333 -11.31 1.95 15.63
C SER A 333 -11.22 1.62 14.14
N CYS A 334 -11.39 0.34 13.75
CA CYS A 334 -11.44 -0.02 12.33
C CYS A 334 -12.62 0.64 11.59
N LEU A 335 -13.79 0.70 12.22
CA LEU A 335 -14.98 1.35 11.66
C LEU A 335 -14.77 2.85 11.47
N ASP A 336 -14.05 3.52 12.36
CA ASP A 336 -13.67 4.94 12.20
C ASP A 336 -12.84 5.16 10.95
N TRP A 337 -11.79 4.35 10.75
CA TRP A 337 -10.93 4.46 9.57
C TRP A 337 -11.65 4.08 8.27
N LEU A 338 -12.50 3.06 8.30
CA LEU A 338 -13.36 2.70 7.16
C LEU A 338 -14.37 3.83 6.85
N GLY A 339 -14.96 4.43 7.87
CA GLY A 339 -15.84 5.59 7.75
C GLY A 339 -15.12 6.79 7.14
N ALA A 340 -13.95 7.15 7.67
CA ALA A 340 -13.13 8.24 7.14
C ALA A 340 -12.74 8.01 5.66
N ALA A 341 -12.36 6.78 5.29
CA ALA A 341 -12.05 6.42 3.91
C ALA A 341 -13.27 6.57 2.99
N LEU A 342 -14.45 6.12 3.41
CA LEU A 342 -15.68 6.27 2.61
C LEU A 342 -16.16 7.72 2.53
N ALA A 343 -16.04 8.50 3.61
CA ALA A 343 -16.34 9.92 3.60
C ALA A 343 -15.42 10.67 2.62
N THR A 344 -14.14 10.32 2.62
CA THR A 344 -13.17 10.83 1.63
C THR A 344 -13.58 10.44 0.22
N LEU A 345 -13.91 9.16 0.00
CA LEU A 345 -14.32 8.63 -1.30
C LEU A 345 -15.58 9.30 -1.85
N ALA A 346 -16.55 9.61 -0.99
CA ALA A 346 -17.79 10.27 -1.37
C ALA A 346 -17.55 11.65 -2.01
N ARG A 347 -16.48 12.34 -1.58
CA ARG A 347 -16.04 13.62 -2.12
C ARG A 347 -15.15 13.52 -3.37
N ARG A 348 -14.86 12.31 -3.86
CA ARG A 348 -14.05 12.09 -5.06
C ARG A 348 -14.91 11.72 -6.27
N ARG A 349 -14.38 12.00 -7.47
CA ARG A 349 -14.99 11.52 -8.73
C ARG A 349 -14.43 10.16 -9.07
N LEU A 350 -15.26 9.14 -8.92
CA LEU A 350 -14.93 7.79 -9.38
C LEU A 350 -14.82 7.78 -10.90
N PRO A 351 -13.84 7.05 -11.46
CA PRO A 351 -13.57 7.12 -12.88
C PRO A 351 -14.70 6.39 -13.64
N PRO A 352 -15.12 6.89 -14.81
CA PRO A 352 -16.21 6.28 -15.58
C PRO A 352 -15.90 4.83 -15.97
N CYS A 353 -16.87 4.06 -16.48
CA CYS A 353 -16.54 2.74 -17.03
C CYS A 353 -15.79 2.85 -18.36
N GLN A 354 -16.09 3.89 -19.13
CA GLN A 354 -15.52 4.16 -20.44
C GLN A 354 -14.30 5.10 -20.32
N ARG A 355 -13.26 4.82 -21.09
CA ARG A 355 -12.03 5.62 -21.22
C ARG A 355 -11.82 5.95 -22.68
N VAL A 356 -11.55 7.22 -22.93
CA VAL A 356 -11.28 7.75 -24.27
C VAL A 356 -9.80 8.07 -24.45
N ASP A 357 -9.35 8.10 -25.70
CA ASP A 357 -8.05 8.68 -26.05
C ASP A 357 -8.09 10.22 -26.10
N ALA A 358 -6.96 10.83 -26.45
CA ALA A 358 -6.83 12.28 -26.56
C ALA A 358 -7.71 12.87 -27.67
N GLU A 359 -8.10 12.06 -28.65
CA GLU A 359 -9.00 12.40 -29.75
C GLU A 359 -10.48 12.20 -29.41
N GLY A 360 -10.80 11.74 -28.20
CA GLY A 360 -12.17 11.53 -27.72
C GLY A 360 -12.80 10.20 -28.19
N SER A 361 -12.04 9.30 -28.79
CA SER A 361 -12.53 7.99 -29.22
C SER A 361 -12.52 6.98 -28.07
N LEU A 362 -13.58 6.18 -27.95
CA LEU A 362 -13.65 5.11 -26.94
C LEU A 362 -12.56 4.06 -27.21
N ARG A 363 -11.70 3.80 -26.22
CA ARG A 363 -10.61 2.81 -26.33
C ARG A 363 -10.67 1.70 -25.29
N LEU A 364 -11.14 2.02 -24.09
CA LEU A 364 -11.13 1.06 -22.98
C LEU A 364 -12.44 1.11 -22.19
N ILE A 365 -12.98 -0.08 -21.89
CA ILE A 365 -14.14 -0.29 -21.02
C ILE A 365 -13.64 -1.05 -19.79
N ALA A 366 -13.45 -0.34 -18.69
CA ALA A 366 -13.05 -0.89 -17.41
C ALA A 366 -14.25 -1.40 -16.60
N GLN A 367 -14.00 -2.20 -15.56
CA GLN A 367 -15.05 -2.53 -14.60
C GLN A 367 -15.47 -1.28 -13.82
N PRO A 368 -16.77 -1.13 -13.51
CA PRO A 368 -17.25 -0.02 -12.71
C PRO A 368 -16.63 -0.07 -11.32
N VAL A 369 -16.05 1.06 -10.91
CA VAL A 369 -15.69 1.31 -9.52
C VAL A 369 -16.86 2.08 -8.92
N THR A 370 -17.61 1.46 -7.99
CA THR A 370 -18.81 2.07 -7.41
C THR A 370 -18.64 2.30 -5.91
N PHE A 371 -19.24 3.39 -5.42
CA PHE A 371 -19.29 3.68 -4.00
C PHE A 371 -20.01 2.56 -3.22
N GLU A 372 -21.12 2.04 -3.76
CA GLU A 372 -21.86 0.90 -3.20
C GLU A 372 -20.96 -0.33 -3.01
N GLY A 373 -20.12 -0.67 -3.99
CA GLY A 373 -19.20 -1.79 -3.87
C GLY A 373 -18.17 -1.62 -2.75
N PHE A 374 -17.76 -0.38 -2.43
CA PHE A 374 -16.90 -0.10 -1.30
C PHE A 374 -17.64 -0.13 0.04
N VAL A 375 -18.86 0.40 0.11
CA VAL A 375 -19.73 0.32 1.29
C VAL A 375 -20.02 -1.14 1.65
N ASP A 376 -20.41 -1.95 0.67
CA ASP A 376 -20.70 -3.37 0.88
C ASP A 376 -19.46 -4.14 1.34
N ARG A 377 -18.29 -3.84 0.78
CA ARG A 377 -17.06 -4.51 1.15
C ARG A 377 -16.56 -4.13 2.54
N ALA A 378 -16.78 -2.89 2.97
CA ALA A 378 -16.41 -2.41 4.30
C ALA A 378 -17.51 -2.74 5.33
N PHE A 379 -18.61 -1.98 5.28
CA PHE A 379 -19.71 -2.06 6.23
C PHE A 379 -20.57 -3.31 6.00
N GLY A 380 -20.81 -3.72 4.75
CA GLY A 380 -21.55 -4.96 4.46
C GLY A 380 -20.88 -6.21 5.02
N ALA A 381 -19.56 -6.33 4.86
CA ALA A 381 -18.79 -7.46 5.41
C ALA A 381 -18.79 -7.48 6.95
N LEU A 382 -18.78 -6.32 7.60
CA LEU A 382 -18.79 -6.21 9.07
C LEU A 382 -20.18 -6.26 9.69
N ALA A 383 -21.24 -6.09 8.90
CA ALA A 383 -22.61 -5.99 9.41
C ALA A 383 -23.00 -7.18 10.29
N GLN A 384 -22.69 -8.41 9.87
CA GLN A 384 -23.04 -9.60 10.66
C GLN A 384 -22.33 -9.63 12.03
N TYR A 385 -21.07 -9.21 12.08
CA TYR A 385 -20.27 -9.22 13.31
C TYR A 385 -20.70 -8.10 14.25
N ALA A 386 -20.77 -6.87 13.73
CA ALA A 386 -21.16 -5.71 14.53
C ALA A 386 -22.62 -5.76 14.98
N SER A 387 -23.50 -6.46 14.25
CA SER A 387 -24.92 -6.59 14.63
C SER A 387 -25.15 -7.39 15.91
N ALA A 388 -24.19 -8.22 16.31
CA ALA A 388 -24.26 -9.07 17.50
C ALA A 388 -23.62 -8.42 18.76
N ASP A 389 -23.06 -7.21 18.65
CA ASP A 389 -22.46 -6.48 19.76
C ASP A 389 -23.05 -5.07 19.86
N MET A 390 -23.45 -4.65 21.08
CA MET A 390 -24.10 -3.36 21.28
C MET A 390 -23.17 -2.17 21.02
N ILE A 391 -21.91 -2.25 21.45
CA ILE A 391 -20.95 -1.15 21.36
C ILE A 391 -20.57 -0.96 19.88
N ALA A 392 -20.12 -2.03 19.24
CA ALA A 392 -19.75 -2.01 17.84
C ALA A 392 -20.94 -1.69 16.93
N GLY A 393 -22.14 -2.18 17.26
CA GLY A 393 -23.34 -1.91 16.47
C GLY A 393 -23.79 -0.46 16.52
N LYS A 394 -23.66 0.22 17.66
CA LYS A 394 -23.88 1.67 17.73
C LYS A 394 -22.82 2.44 16.94
N HIS A 395 -21.55 2.07 17.12
CA HIS A 395 -20.43 2.74 16.45
C HIS A 395 -20.49 2.58 14.92
N TYR A 396 -20.91 1.41 14.45
CA TYR A 396 -21.17 1.14 13.02
C TYR A 396 -22.18 2.12 12.44
N LEU A 397 -23.28 2.38 13.17
CA LEU A 397 -24.32 3.32 12.75
C LEU A 397 -23.84 4.77 12.81
N ASP A 398 -23.05 5.11 13.82
CA ASP A 398 -22.40 6.42 13.96
C ASP A 398 -21.50 6.69 12.76
N ALA A 399 -20.59 5.77 12.44
CA ALA A 399 -19.70 5.89 11.30
C ALA A 399 -20.45 6.03 9.96
N LEU A 400 -21.55 5.28 9.74
CA LEU A 400 -22.39 5.47 8.55
C LEU A 400 -23.04 6.85 8.50
N GLY A 401 -23.54 7.34 9.65
CA GLY A 401 -24.10 8.69 9.76
C GLY A 401 -23.06 9.78 9.50
N ASP A 402 -21.82 9.56 9.93
CA ASP A 402 -20.68 10.46 9.73
C ASP A 402 -20.26 10.53 8.26
N VAL A 403 -20.22 9.39 7.57
CA VAL A 403 -20.02 9.35 6.11
C VAL A 403 -21.09 10.17 5.41
N ALA A 404 -22.36 9.99 5.78
CA ALA A 404 -23.46 10.68 5.12
C ALA A 404 -23.46 12.19 5.31
N ARG A 405 -22.95 12.70 6.45
CA ARG A 405 -22.79 14.15 6.65
C ARG A 405 -21.77 14.81 5.71
N ASN A 406 -20.91 14.00 5.08
CA ASN A 406 -19.90 14.44 4.13
C ASN A 406 -20.27 14.04 2.67
N CYS A 407 -21.54 13.69 2.44
CA CYS A 407 -22.07 13.31 1.13
C CYS A 407 -23.15 14.30 0.68
N ASP A 408 -22.91 14.99 -0.44
CA ASP A 408 -23.91 15.88 -1.08
C ASP A 408 -24.67 15.17 -2.22
N ASP A 409 -24.53 13.86 -2.35
CA ASP A 409 -25.10 13.09 -3.45
C ASP A 409 -26.26 12.23 -2.96
N PRO A 410 -27.52 12.52 -3.37
CA PRO A 410 -28.69 11.76 -2.94
C PRO A 410 -28.59 10.26 -3.22
N ALA A 411 -27.90 9.86 -4.30
CA ALA A 411 -27.71 8.44 -4.62
C ALA A 411 -26.75 7.74 -3.64
N LEU A 412 -25.71 8.45 -3.18
CA LEU A 412 -24.80 7.94 -2.16
C LEU A 412 -25.51 7.84 -0.79
N ILE A 413 -26.26 8.88 -0.41
CA ILE A 413 -27.07 8.88 0.83
C ILE A 413 -28.08 7.72 0.80
N ALA A 414 -28.75 7.49 -0.33
CA ALA A 414 -29.68 6.37 -0.49
C ALA A 414 -29.00 5.01 -0.30
N THR A 415 -27.75 4.87 -0.73
CA THR A 415 -26.93 3.66 -0.55
C THR A 415 -26.60 3.42 0.92
N LEU A 416 -26.15 4.46 1.64
CA LEU A 416 -25.91 4.39 3.08
C LEU A 416 -27.18 4.07 3.87
N ALA A 417 -28.33 4.64 3.45
CA ALA A 417 -29.62 4.35 4.06
C ALA A 417 -30.09 2.89 3.83
N ARG A 418 -29.81 2.30 2.65
CA ARG A 418 -30.04 0.87 2.42
C ARG A 418 -29.21 0.03 3.38
N GLN A 419 -27.93 0.39 3.55
CA GLN A 419 -27.02 -0.33 4.44
C GLN A 419 -27.45 -0.24 5.92
N ALA A 420 -27.85 0.95 6.39
CA ALA A 420 -28.34 1.14 7.75
C ALA A 420 -29.65 0.37 8.01
N ARG A 421 -30.57 0.30 7.04
CA ARG A 421 -31.80 -0.51 7.16
C ARG A 421 -31.49 -2.00 7.25
N ALA A 422 -30.59 -2.50 6.41
CA ALA A 422 -30.15 -3.89 6.45
C ALA A 422 -29.52 -4.23 7.81
N PHE A 423 -28.62 -3.36 8.30
CA PHE A 423 -27.97 -3.52 9.60
C PHE A 423 -28.97 -3.54 10.76
N ARG A 424 -29.93 -2.62 10.78
CA ARG A 424 -31.01 -2.59 11.79
C ARG A 424 -31.77 -3.92 11.86
N ALA A 425 -32.12 -4.49 10.69
CA ALA A 425 -32.84 -5.75 10.63
C ALA A 425 -32.00 -6.94 11.14
N LEU A 426 -30.68 -6.90 10.94
CA LEU A 426 -29.75 -7.89 11.49
C LEU A 426 -29.62 -7.74 13.00
N ALA A 427 -29.37 -6.54 13.51
CA ALA A 427 -29.20 -6.27 14.94
C ALA A 427 -30.47 -6.62 15.74
N ALA A 428 -31.66 -6.35 15.19
CA ALA A 428 -32.93 -6.72 15.81
C ALA A 428 -33.12 -8.23 15.99
N LYS A 429 -32.43 -9.06 15.19
CA LYS A 429 -32.45 -10.53 15.28
C LYS A 429 -31.31 -11.08 16.15
N ALA A 430 -30.16 -10.41 16.17
CA ALA A 430 -28.95 -10.90 16.82
C ALA A 430 -28.82 -10.49 18.29
N LEU A 431 -29.43 -9.37 18.69
CA LEU A 431 -29.41 -8.85 20.06
C LEU A 431 -30.76 -9.00 20.76
N ASP A 432 -30.71 -9.08 22.09
CA ASP A 432 -31.88 -9.15 22.96
C ASP A 432 -31.91 -8.02 24.00
N GLY A 433 -33.11 -7.76 24.54
CA GLY A 433 -33.35 -6.82 25.64
C GLY A 433 -32.82 -5.41 25.39
N ALA A 434 -32.20 -4.82 26.41
CA ALA A 434 -31.71 -3.44 26.39
C ALA A 434 -30.65 -3.19 25.29
N CYS A 435 -29.81 -4.18 24.98
CA CYS A 435 -28.79 -4.07 23.94
C CYS A 435 -29.43 -3.88 22.56
N ARG A 436 -30.45 -4.68 22.25
CA ARG A 436 -31.22 -4.57 21.02
C ARG A 436 -31.88 -3.21 20.90
N ASP A 437 -32.56 -2.79 21.97
CA ASP A 437 -33.34 -1.55 21.97
C ASP A 437 -32.41 -0.33 21.77
N ALA A 438 -31.21 -0.34 22.36
CA ALA A 438 -30.21 0.70 22.17
C ALA A 438 -29.72 0.81 20.71
N VAL A 439 -29.41 -0.31 20.06
CA VAL A 439 -28.93 -0.32 18.67
C VAL A 439 -30.06 0.03 17.69
N VAL A 440 -31.26 -0.50 17.89
CA VAL A 440 -32.43 -0.19 17.04
C VAL A 440 -32.81 1.28 17.15
N ALA A 441 -32.87 1.84 18.36
CA ALA A 441 -33.13 3.27 18.55
C ALA A 441 -32.08 4.15 17.87
N ARG A 442 -30.80 3.75 17.93
CA ARG A 442 -29.74 4.47 17.21
C ARG A 442 -29.91 4.36 15.70
N ALA A 443 -30.26 3.18 15.18
CA ALA A 443 -30.48 2.98 13.75
C ALA A 443 -31.63 3.84 13.24
N ASP A 444 -32.73 3.92 13.99
CA ASP A 444 -33.88 4.76 13.66
C ASP A 444 -33.50 6.26 13.65
N SER A 445 -32.69 6.70 14.61
CA SER A 445 -32.13 8.06 14.63
C SER A 445 -31.28 8.37 13.39
N VAL A 446 -30.37 7.47 13.00
CA VAL A 446 -29.52 7.65 11.81
C VAL A 446 -30.38 7.63 10.53
N LEU A 447 -31.30 6.68 10.39
CA LEU A 447 -32.18 6.60 9.22
C LEU A 447 -33.03 7.85 9.03
N ASN A 448 -33.57 8.41 10.12
CA ASN A 448 -34.30 9.67 10.06
C ASN A 448 -33.39 10.80 9.58
N ALA A 449 -32.16 10.91 10.09
CA ALA A 449 -31.22 11.94 9.63
C ALA A 449 -30.88 11.81 8.13
N LEU A 450 -30.67 10.58 7.64
CA LEU A 450 -30.36 10.32 6.23
C LEU A 450 -31.50 10.71 5.28
N VAL A 451 -32.75 10.48 5.70
CA VAL A 451 -33.93 10.87 4.90
C VAL A 451 -34.05 12.40 4.80
N HIS A 452 -33.76 13.13 5.88
CA HIS A 452 -33.81 14.60 5.87
C HIS A 452 -32.68 15.19 5.02
N ALA A 453 -31.47 14.65 5.11
CA ALA A 453 -30.33 15.08 4.29
C ALA A 453 -30.61 14.92 2.79
N GLY A 454 -31.15 13.77 2.36
CA GLY A 454 -31.49 13.56 0.96
C GLY A 454 -32.64 14.46 0.43
N ALA A 455 -33.53 14.91 1.32
CA ALA A 455 -34.70 15.74 0.96
C ALA A 455 -34.40 17.25 0.92
N GLN A 456 -33.42 17.74 1.68
CA GLN A 456 -33.04 19.15 1.68
C GLN A 456 -32.27 19.53 0.40
N ASP A 457 -31.44 18.62 -0.11
CA ASP A 457 -30.58 18.89 -1.27
C ASP A 457 -31.33 18.77 -2.61
N SER A 458 -32.31 17.86 -2.69
CA SER A 458 -33.20 17.76 -3.84
C SER A 458 -34.06 19.02 -4.05
N ARG A 459 -34.33 19.79 -2.99
CA ARG A 459 -35.00 21.11 -3.09
C ARG A 459 -34.06 22.24 -3.49
N ALA A 460 -32.77 22.16 -3.13
CA ALA A 460 -31.77 23.15 -3.54
C ALA A 460 -31.43 23.03 -5.03
N GLY A 461 -31.30 21.79 -5.54
CA GLY A 461 -31.04 21.54 -6.97
C GLY A 461 -32.20 21.90 -7.91
N ASP A 462 -33.45 21.86 -7.44
CA ASP A 462 -34.63 22.31 -8.21
C ASP A 462 -34.79 23.84 -8.21
N ALA A 463 -34.36 24.53 -7.15
CA ALA A 463 -34.33 26.00 -7.12
C ALA A 463 -33.32 26.57 -8.12
N ASP A 464 -32.12 25.97 -8.20
CA ASP A 464 -31.07 26.35 -9.16
C ASP A 464 -31.46 26.06 -10.63
N ARG A 465 -32.32 25.06 -10.86
CA ARG A 465 -32.91 24.78 -12.20
C ARG A 465 -34.05 25.72 -12.57
N MET A 466 -34.77 26.29 -11.60
CA MET A 466 -35.82 27.28 -11.86
C MET A 466 -35.26 28.69 -12.10
N GLU A 467 -34.09 29.04 -11.58
CA GLU A 467 -33.44 30.32 -11.86
C GLU A 467 -32.70 30.38 -13.22
N GLY A 468 -32.47 29.23 -13.87
CA GLY A 468 -31.89 29.16 -15.22
C GLY A 468 -32.88 29.30 -16.40
N ILE A 469 -34.17 29.50 -16.15
CA ILE A 469 -35.23 29.62 -17.18
C ILE A 469 -35.94 31.01 -17.16
N ILE A 470 -35.43 32.00 -16.41
CA ILE A 470 -35.97 33.37 -16.44
C ILE A 470 -35.03 34.33 -17.17
#